data_AF-A0A2M8H105-F1
#
_entry.id   AF-A0A2M8H105-F1
#
_cell.length_a   1.000
_cell.length_b   1.000
_cell.length_c   1.000
_cell.angle_alpha   90.00
_cell.angle_beta   90.00
_cell.angle_gamma   90.00
#
_symmetry.space_group_name_H-M   'P 1'
#
loop_
_entity.id
_entity.type
_entity.pdbx_description
1 polymer ?
#
loop_
_entity_poly.entity_id
_entity_poly.type
_entity_poly.pdbx_seq_one_letter_code
_entity_poly.pdbx_strand_id
1 'polypeptide(L)'
;MLKTTTPSVDGKEIQEYLDVVVGEAILGANIFKDIFGAIRDVVGGRSGAYEKEMGKAREIAFSELEEQARRLGADGIVGIDIDYEVVGQKGGMMMVSVSGTAVKFKR
;
A
#
# COMPACT_ATOMS: atom_id res chain seq x y z
N MET A 1 -14.88 -0.94 -2.20
CA MET A 1 -14.68 -0.92 -0.74
C MET A 1 -14.17 0.46 -0.35
N LEU A 2 -14.66 1.08 0.73
CA LEU A 2 -14.14 2.37 1.20
C LEU A 2 -12.74 2.18 1.80
N LYS A 3 -11.81 3.09 1.54
CA LYS A 3 -10.45 3.07 2.08
C LYS A 3 -10.06 4.47 2.53
N THR A 4 -9.52 4.62 3.73
CA THR A 4 -9.03 5.91 4.22
C THR A 4 -7.88 5.76 5.19
N THR A 5 -6.96 6.73 5.18
CA THR A 5 -5.91 6.87 6.18
C THR A 5 -6.43 7.45 7.50
N THR A 6 -7.62 8.05 7.49
CA THR A 6 -8.28 8.53 8.71
C THR A 6 -8.84 7.36 9.55
N PRO A 7 -8.91 7.48 10.88
CA PRO A 7 -9.46 6.42 11.73
C PRO A 7 -10.99 6.28 11.62
N SER A 8 -11.67 7.30 11.09
CA SER A 8 -13.13 7.36 10.93
C SER A 8 -13.53 7.99 9.60
N VAL A 9 -14.80 7.87 9.24
CA VAL A 9 -15.39 8.45 8.02
C VAL A 9 -16.59 9.31 8.41
N ASP A 10 -16.58 10.57 7.97
CA ASP A 10 -17.69 11.49 8.27
C ASP A 10 -19.01 10.97 7.68
N GLY A 11 -20.06 10.99 8.50
CA GLY A 11 -21.39 10.50 8.12
C GLY A 11 -21.50 8.97 8.03
N LYS A 12 -20.48 8.20 8.43
CA LYS A 12 -20.54 6.74 8.51
C LYS A 12 -20.11 6.22 9.87
N GLU A 13 -21.04 5.62 10.60
CA GLU A 13 -20.78 4.95 11.88
C GLU A 13 -20.18 3.56 11.62
N ILE A 14 -19.05 3.22 12.27
CA ILE A 14 -18.47 1.88 12.24
C ILE A 14 -19.29 0.99 13.19
N GLN A 15 -19.87 -0.08 12.65
CA GLN A 15 -20.68 -1.05 13.40
C GLN A 15 -19.81 -2.18 13.99
N GLU A 16 -18.85 -2.67 13.22
CA GLU A 16 -17.96 -3.77 13.61
C GLU A 16 -16.53 -3.49 13.15
N TYR A 17 -15.56 -3.72 14.04
CA TYR A 17 -14.14 -3.83 13.71
C TYR A 17 -13.82 -5.31 13.55
N LEU A 18 -13.35 -5.72 12.38
CA LEU A 18 -13.23 -7.13 12.03
C LEU A 18 -11.85 -7.68 12.39
N ASP A 19 -10.80 -7.09 11.82
CA ASP A 19 -9.41 -7.41 12.14
C ASP A 19 -8.48 -6.36 11.53
N VAL A 20 -7.19 -6.43 11.89
CA VAL A 20 -6.11 -5.80 11.12
C VAL A 20 -5.92 -6.58 9.83
N VAL A 21 -5.73 -5.84 8.73
CA VAL A 21 -5.42 -6.41 7.42
C VAL A 21 -4.16 -5.77 6.88
N VAL A 22 -3.37 -6.56 6.13
CA VAL A 22 -2.09 -6.13 5.57
C VAL A 22 -1.97 -6.58 4.12
N GLY A 23 -1.35 -5.78 3.26
CA GLY A 23 -0.98 -6.18 1.92
C GLY A 23 0.39 -5.66 1.55
N GLU A 24 1.18 -6.45 0.81
CA GLU A 24 2.60 -6.17 0.61
C GLU A 24 3.01 -6.38 -0.85
N ALA A 25 4.00 -5.62 -1.29
CA ALA A 25 4.61 -5.80 -2.60
C ALA A 25 6.11 -5.55 -2.53
N ILE A 26 6.92 -6.50 -3.02
CA ILE A 26 8.37 -6.38 -3.06
C ILE A 26 8.82 -6.14 -4.49
N LEU A 27 9.49 -5.01 -4.72
CA LEU A 27 10.21 -4.73 -5.96
C LEU A 27 11.60 -5.38 -5.91
N GLY A 28 11.82 -6.28 -6.86
CA GLY A 28 13.07 -7.04 -6.97
C GLY A 28 14.29 -6.20 -7.36
N ALA A 29 15.47 -6.76 -7.15
CA ALA A 29 16.72 -6.01 -7.19
C ALA A 29 17.16 -5.47 -8.55
N ASN A 30 16.71 -6.08 -9.64
CA ASN A 30 16.99 -5.58 -10.98
C ASN A 30 16.18 -4.31 -11.26
N ILE A 31 14.88 -4.33 -10.91
CA ILE A 31 13.98 -3.18 -11.07
C ILE A 31 14.46 -1.99 -10.20
N PHE A 32 14.84 -2.27 -8.95
CA PHE A 32 15.32 -1.24 -8.04
C PHE A 32 16.65 -0.59 -8.47
N LYS A 33 17.59 -1.38 -9.00
CA LYS A 33 18.85 -0.86 -9.53
C LYS A 33 18.65 0.02 -10.76
N ASP A 34 17.78 -0.39 -11.67
CA ASP A 34 17.49 0.37 -12.89
C ASP A 34 16.84 1.72 -12.55
N ILE A 35 15.97 1.74 -11.54
CA ILE A 35 15.38 2.94 -10.95
C ILE A 35 16.46 3.87 -10.38
N PHE A 36 17.34 3.36 -9.52
CA PHE A 36 18.39 4.17 -8.87
C PHE A 36 19.47 4.64 -9.84
N GLY A 37 19.76 3.84 -10.87
CA GLY A 37 20.62 4.21 -11.98
C GLY A 37 20.03 5.37 -12.80
N ALA A 38 18.73 5.35 -13.06
CA ALA A 38 18.01 6.39 -13.81
C ALA A 38 17.82 7.70 -13.02
N ILE A 39 17.86 7.66 -11.67
CA ILE A 39 17.72 8.86 -10.83
C ILE A 39 18.88 9.85 -11.01
N ARG A 40 20.06 9.40 -11.48
CA ARG A 40 21.19 10.29 -11.75
C ARG A 40 20.93 11.34 -12.85
N ASP A 41 19.94 11.10 -13.74
CA ASP A 41 19.58 12.02 -14.84
C ASP A 41 18.26 12.79 -14.57
N VAL A 42 17.73 12.76 -13.34
CA VAL A 42 16.44 13.37 -13.01
C VAL A 42 16.58 14.86 -12.72
N VAL A 43 16.27 15.67 -13.73
CA VAL A 43 15.96 17.09 -13.55
C VAL A 43 14.48 17.21 -13.17
N GLY A 44 14.17 17.71 -11.96
CA GLY A 44 12.80 18.11 -11.58
C GLY A 44 11.96 17.11 -10.78
N GLY A 45 12.55 16.04 -10.25
CA GLY A 45 11.95 15.25 -9.17
C GLY A 45 10.93 14.16 -9.56
N ARG A 46 10.74 13.88 -10.85
CA ARG A 46 9.88 12.79 -11.34
C ARG A 46 10.64 11.90 -12.32
N SER A 47 10.89 10.65 -11.94
CA SER A 47 11.36 9.61 -12.86
C SER A 47 10.16 8.76 -13.26
N GLY A 48 9.72 8.86 -14.53
CA GLY A 48 8.52 8.16 -14.99
C GLY A 48 8.61 6.63 -14.82
N ALA A 49 9.80 6.05 -14.93
CA ALA A 49 10.03 4.63 -14.66
C ALA A 49 9.89 4.31 -13.16
N TYR A 50 10.46 5.14 -12.28
CA TYR A 50 10.34 4.96 -10.84
C TYR A 50 8.89 5.07 -10.36
N GLU A 51 8.19 6.13 -10.76
CA GLU A 51 6.80 6.36 -10.37
C GLU A 51 5.88 5.23 -10.82
N LYS A 52 6.11 4.70 -12.02
CA LYS A 52 5.35 3.57 -12.57
C LYS A 52 5.52 2.30 -11.74
N GLU A 53 6.76 1.93 -11.43
CA GLU A 53 7.03 0.71 -10.65
C GLU A 53 6.54 0.85 -9.20
N MET A 54 6.72 2.01 -8.56
CA MET A 54 6.16 2.30 -7.24
C MET A 54 4.62 2.29 -7.25
N GLY A 55 4.01 2.82 -8.30
CA GLY A 55 2.55 2.76 -8.50
C GLY A 55 2.04 1.34 -8.56
N LYS A 56 2.70 0.49 -9.37
CA LYS A 56 2.36 -0.92 -9.49
C LYS A 56 2.51 -1.68 -8.17
N ALA A 57 3.56 -1.41 -7.40
CA ALA A 57 3.74 -2.02 -6.08
C ALA A 57 2.62 -1.64 -5.11
N ARG A 58 2.22 -0.35 -5.07
CA ARG A 58 1.05 0.07 -4.28
C ARG A 58 -0.24 -0.64 -4.72
N GLU A 59 -0.48 -0.73 -6.03
CA GLU A 59 -1.69 -1.41 -6.55
C GLU A 59 -1.76 -2.87 -6.09
N ILE A 60 -0.64 -3.59 -6.12
CA ILE A 60 -0.55 -4.97 -5.64
C ILE A 60 -0.84 -5.03 -4.13
N ALA A 61 -0.16 -4.21 -3.33
CA ALA A 61 -0.34 -4.19 -1.88
C ALA A 61 -1.79 -3.87 -1.49
N PHE A 62 -2.42 -2.86 -2.11
CA PHE A 62 -3.82 -2.54 -1.88
C PHE A 62 -4.77 -3.66 -2.33
N SER A 63 -4.46 -4.35 -3.43
CA SER A 63 -5.29 -5.48 -3.88
C SER A 63 -5.31 -6.62 -2.87
N GLU A 64 -4.16 -6.97 -2.29
CA GLU A 64 -4.07 -8.01 -1.24
C GLU A 64 -4.80 -7.59 0.04
N LEU A 65 -4.60 -6.34 0.48
CA LEU A 65 -5.28 -5.72 1.61
C LEU A 65 -6.82 -5.80 1.45
N GLU A 66 -7.33 -5.41 0.29
CA GLU A 66 -8.76 -5.46 -0.03
C GLU A 66 -9.29 -6.88 -0.12
N GLU A 67 -8.50 -7.83 -0.61
CA GLU A 67 -8.91 -9.23 -0.65
C GLU A 67 -9.05 -9.81 0.76
N GLN A 68 -8.10 -9.52 1.67
CA GLN A 68 -8.20 -9.90 3.07
C GLN A 68 -9.45 -9.29 3.72
N ALA A 69 -9.66 -7.98 3.57
CA ALA A 69 -10.84 -7.30 4.11
C ALA A 69 -12.15 -7.88 3.56
N ARG A 70 -12.20 -8.22 2.26
CA ARG A 70 -13.39 -8.86 1.64
C ARG A 70 -13.67 -10.23 2.24
N ARG A 71 -12.64 -11.04 2.50
CA ARG A 71 -12.80 -12.36 3.14
C ARG A 71 -13.38 -12.27 4.56
N LEU A 72 -13.12 -11.16 5.26
CA LEU A 72 -13.70 -10.86 6.57
C LEU A 72 -15.13 -10.28 6.47
N GLY A 73 -15.62 -9.99 5.25
CA GLY A 73 -16.92 -9.36 5.03
C GLY A 73 -16.94 -7.86 5.35
N ALA A 74 -15.79 -7.18 5.22
CA ALA A 74 -15.69 -5.74 5.44
C ALA A 74 -16.34 -4.91 4.32
N ASP A 75 -16.87 -3.75 4.68
CA ASP A 75 -17.35 -2.73 3.75
C ASP A 75 -16.33 -1.59 3.53
N GLY A 76 -15.35 -1.49 4.45
CA GLY A 76 -14.25 -0.55 4.33
C GLY A 76 -13.02 -0.93 5.14
N ILE A 77 -11.97 -0.13 4.95
CA ILE A 77 -10.71 -0.19 5.68
C ILE A 77 -10.37 1.23 6.12
N VAL A 78 -10.15 1.43 7.41
CA VAL A 78 -9.82 2.73 8.03
C VAL A 78 -8.43 2.67 8.66
N GLY A 79 -7.88 3.85 8.98
CA GLY A 79 -6.57 3.96 9.61
C GLY A 79 -5.46 3.35 8.76
N ILE A 80 -5.56 3.50 7.44
CA ILE A 80 -4.57 2.94 6.53
C ILE A 80 -3.23 3.65 6.72
N ASP A 81 -2.16 2.85 6.83
CA ASP A 81 -0.78 3.30 6.81
C ASP A 81 -0.02 2.67 5.62
N ILE A 82 0.94 3.40 5.06
CA ILE A 82 1.72 2.97 3.89
C ILE A 82 3.20 3.20 4.17
N ASP A 83 3.93 2.10 4.28
CA ASP A 83 5.37 2.11 4.54
C ASP A 83 6.17 1.65 3.33
N TYR A 84 7.31 2.31 3.12
CA TYR A 84 8.30 1.94 2.10
C TYR A 84 9.60 1.59 2.79
N GLU A 85 10.07 0.36 2.60
CA GLU A 85 11.29 -0.12 3.23
C GLU A 85 12.29 -0.63 2.20
N VAL A 86 13.55 -0.27 2.37
CA VAL A 86 14.63 -0.87 1.59
C VAL A 86 15.07 -2.15 2.28
N VAL A 87 14.94 -3.29 1.59
CA VAL A 87 15.18 -4.62 2.14
C VAL A 87 16.25 -5.39 1.36
N GLY A 88 16.77 -6.46 1.98
CA GLY A 88 17.80 -7.33 1.42
C GLY A 88 19.23 -6.92 1.79
N GLN A 89 20.16 -7.88 1.81
CA GLN A 89 21.52 -7.74 2.36
C GLN A 89 22.38 -6.61 1.76
N LYS A 90 22.01 -6.08 0.60
CA LYS A 90 22.71 -4.97 -0.08
C LYS A 90 21.80 -3.77 -0.37
N GLY A 91 20.64 -3.68 0.29
CA GLY A 91 19.63 -2.65 0.01
C GLY A 91 19.14 -2.70 -1.44
N GLY A 92 19.04 -3.92 -1.97
CA GLY A 92 18.76 -4.14 -3.38
C GLY A 92 17.27 -4.15 -3.69
N MET A 93 16.40 -4.33 -2.71
CA MET A 93 14.96 -4.47 -2.93
C MET A 93 14.22 -3.38 -2.18
N MET A 94 12.99 -3.11 -2.61
CA MET A 94 12.11 -2.18 -1.92
C MET A 94 10.76 -2.86 -1.67
N MET A 95 10.32 -2.83 -0.42
CA MET A 95 9.03 -3.32 0.01
C MET A 95 8.07 -2.15 0.16
N VAL A 96 6.85 -2.33 -0.31
CA VAL A 96 5.70 -1.47 0.01
C VAL A 96 4.78 -2.30 0.89
N SER A 97 4.58 -1.88 2.13
CA SER A 97 3.62 -2.49 3.05
C SER A 97 2.47 -1.53 3.28
N VAL A 98 1.25 -2.04 3.22
CA VAL A 98 0.04 -1.28 3.51
C VAL A 98 -0.70 -2.03 4.61
N SER A 99 -1.05 -1.33 5.69
CA SER A 99 -1.82 -1.89 6.79
C SER A 99 -3.06 -1.06 7.06
N GLY A 100 -4.04 -1.62 7.77
CA GLY A 100 -5.23 -0.89 8.21
C GLY A 100 -6.19 -1.79 9.00
N THR A 101 -7.33 -1.24 9.40
CA THR A 101 -8.37 -2.00 10.11
C THR A 101 -9.58 -2.22 9.22
N ALA A 102 -9.94 -3.48 8.97
CA ALA A 102 -11.13 -3.86 8.23
C ALA A 102 -12.39 -3.65 9.09
N VAL A 103 -13.40 -2.98 8.52
CA VAL A 103 -14.61 -2.57 9.26
C VAL A 103 -15.88 -2.81 8.45
N LYS A 104 -17.01 -2.98 9.16
CA LYS A 104 -18.36 -2.82 8.60
C LYS A 104 -18.95 -1.51 9.05
N PHE A 105 -19.57 -0.81 8.12
CA PHE A 105 -20.34 0.39 8.45
C PHE A 105 -21.78 0.03 8.73
N LYS A 106 -22.42 0.80 9.60
CA LYS A 106 -23.85 0.73 9.81
C LYS A 106 -24.57 1.07 8.51
N ARG A 107 -25.57 0.25 8.15
CA ARG A 107 -26.42 0.48 6.97
C ARG A 107 -27.37 1.65 7.16
#